data_AF-A0A924LKS6-F1
#
_entry.id   AF-A0A924LKS6-F1
#
_cell.length_a   1.000
_cell.length_b   1.000
_cell.length_c   1.000
_cell.angle_alpha   90.00
_cell.angle_beta   90.00
_cell.angle_gamma   90.00
#
_symmetry.space_group_name_H-M   'P 1'
#
loop_
_entity.id
_entity.type
_entity.pdbx_description
1 polymer ?
#
loop_
_entity_poly.entity_id
_entity_poly.type
_entity_poly.pdbx_seq_one_letter_code
_entity_poly.pdbx_strand_id
1 'polypeptide(L)'
;GRHLQVYERTGWFTPHEVVMLTSMPQRRAARAWARSVAGSTGLHAMRAFQAAAPEPAFLRARMARDTAPTDAREVEKTLLREIATDRYGFVATRR
;
A
#
# COMPACT_ATOMS: atom_id res chain seq x y z
N GLY A 1 -7.39 9.78 -0.56
CA GLY A 1 -8.29 8.72 -1.06
C GLY A 1 -8.37 8.61 -2.56
N ARG A 2 -8.65 9.71 -3.28
CA ARG A 2 -9.00 9.67 -4.72
C ARG A 2 -7.98 8.97 -5.64
N HIS A 3 -6.69 9.10 -5.37
CA HIS A 3 -5.65 8.42 -6.16
C HIS A 3 -5.53 6.92 -5.85
N LEU A 4 -5.92 6.48 -4.65
CA LEU A 4 -6.00 5.05 -4.32
C LEU A 4 -7.22 4.38 -5.00
N GLN A 5 -8.31 5.12 -5.23
CA GLN A 5 -9.49 4.62 -5.97
C GLN A 5 -9.18 4.27 -7.43
N VAL A 6 -8.19 4.92 -8.03
CA VAL A 6 -7.71 4.51 -9.37
C VAL A 6 -7.14 3.10 -9.31
N TYR A 7 -6.37 2.80 -8.28
CA TYR A 7 -5.74 1.50 -8.10
C TYR A 7 -6.72 0.42 -7.66
N GLU A 8 -7.76 0.76 -6.90
CA GLU A 8 -8.92 -0.11 -6.65
C GLU A 8 -9.55 -0.59 -7.95
N ARG A 9 -9.91 0.34 -8.85
CA ARG A 9 -10.54 0.01 -10.13
C ARG A 9 -9.66 -0.84 -11.03
N THR A 10 -8.34 -0.74 -10.89
CA THR A 10 -7.37 -1.57 -11.63
C THR A 10 -7.00 -2.88 -10.92
N GLY A 11 -7.56 -3.17 -9.75
CA GLY A 11 -7.30 -4.39 -8.97
C GLY A 11 -5.98 -4.38 -8.17
N TRP A 12 -5.25 -3.27 -8.16
CA TRP A 12 -4.01 -3.12 -7.40
C TRP A 12 -4.26 -2.98 -5.90
N PHE A 13 -5.42 -2.53 -5.45
CA PHE A 13 -5.82 -2.60 -4.03
C PHE A 13 -7.24 -3.14 -3.92
N THR A 14 -7.53 -3.83 -2.82
CA THR A 14 -8.91 -4.20 -2.48
C THR A 14 -9.66 -2.98 -1.93
N PRO A 15 -11.01 -2.96 -2.01
CA PRO A 15 -11.80 -1.88 -1.39
C PRO A 15 -11.50 -1.72 0.10
N HIS A 16 -11.30 -2.84 0.81
CA HIS A 16 -10.93 -2.83 2.23
C HIS A 16 -9.55 -2.21 2.46
N GLU A 17 -8.56 -2.51 1.61
CA GLU A 17 -7.23 -1.88 1.68
C GLU A 17 -7.31 -0.37 1.44
N VAL A 18 -8.14 0.10 0.51
CA VAL A 18 -8.35 1.54 0.30
C VAL A 18 -8.97 2.21 1.52
N VAL A 19 -10.00 1.62 2.12
CA VAL A 19 -10.60 2.11 3.38
C VAL A 19 -9.55 2.13 4.49
N MET A 20 -8.78 1.05 4.62
CA MET A 20 -7.71 0.92 5.61
C MET A 20 -6.62 1.98 5.45
N LEU A 21 -6.21 2.28 4.23
CA LEU A 21 -5.17 3.26 3.92
C LEU A 21 -5.68 4.71 4.01
N THR A 22 -6.97 4.96 3.88
CA THR A 22 -7.50 6.33 3.87
C THR A 22 -7.85 6.89 5.24
N SER A 23 -7.79 6.07 6.30
CA SER A 23 -8.23 6.48 7.63
C SER A 23 -7.31 6.03 8.77
N MET A 24 -6.98 6.94 9.68
CA MET A 24 -5.99 6.73 10.75
C MET A 24 -6.40 5.64 11.77
N PRO A 25 -7.66 5.56 12.23
CA PRO A 25 -8.12 4.46 13.08
C PRO A 25 -7.94 3.09 12.42
N GLN A 26 -8.27 2.96 11.14
CA GLN A 26 -8.18 1.70 10.40
C GLN A 26 -6.72 1.29 10.17
N ARG A 27 -5.81 2.26 9.94
CA ARG A 27 -4.36 1.98 9.91
C ARG A 27 -3.87 1.38 11.22
N ARG A 28 -4.33 1.91 12.37
CA ARG A 28 -3.97 1.38 13.70
C ARG A 28 -4.55 -0.02 13.91
N ALA A 29 -5.81 -0.24 13.55
CA ALA A 29 -6.47 -1.54 13.65
C ALA A 29 -5.73 -2.62 12.82
N ALA A 30 -5.34 -2.30 11.58
CA ALA A 30 -4.59 -3.23 10.74
C ALA A 30 -3.20 -3.58 11.32
N ARG A 31 -2.50 -2.62 11.94
CA ARG A 31 -1.23 -2.88 12.64
C ARG A 31 -1.42 -3.79 13.85
N ALA A 32 -2.47 -3.55 14.64
CA ALA A 32 -2.79 -4.37 15.79
C ALA A 32 -3.13 -5.81 15.36
N TRP A 33 -3.94 -5.96 14.31
CA TRP A 33 -4.25 -7.25 13.71
C TRP A 33 -2.98 -7.96 13.21
N ALA A 34 -2.14 -7.29 12.42
CA ALA A 34 -0.91 -7.88 11.91
C ALA A 34 0.04 -8.32 13.04
N ARG A 35 0.12 -7.54 14.13
CA ARG A 35 0.84 -7.93 15.34
C ARG A 35 0.23 -9.17 16.01
N SER A 36 -1.10 -9.28 16.07
CA SER A 36 -1.77 -10.45 16.64
C SER A 36 -1.56 -11.73 15.84
N VAL A 37 -1.36 -11.61 14.52
CA VAL A 37 -1.17 -12.75 13.61
C VAL A 37 0.28 -13.23 13.58
N ALA A 38 1.25 -12.31 13.52
CA ALA A 38 2.66 -12.64 13.25
C ALA A 38 3.65 -11.85 14.13
N GLY A 39 3.21 -11.37 15.29
CA GLY A 39 4.09 -10.70 16.27
C GLY A 39 4.74 -9.42 15.76
N SER A 40 6.00 -9.20 16.13
CA SER A 40 6.79 -8.04 15.69
C SER A 40 6.97 -7.99 14.17
N THR A 41 7.17 -9.16 13.53
CA THR A 41 7.34 -9.28 12.08
C THR A 41 6.09 -8.80 11.34
N GLY A 42 4.90 -9.23 11.76
CA GLY A 42 3.64 -8.76 11.17
C GLY A 42 3.41 -7.26 11.34
N LEU A 43 3.75 -6.71 12.51
CA LEU A 43 3.69 -5.26 12.73
C LEU A 43 4.63 -4.49 11.78
N HIS A 44 5.86 -4.99 11.59
CA HIS A 44 6.84 -4.36 10.72
C HIS A 44 6.37 -4.40 9.25
N ALA A 45 5.94 -5.56 8.76
CA ALA A 45 5.44 -5.71 7.40
C ALA A 45 4.21 -4.82 7.13
N MET A 46 3.25 -4.77 8.05
CA MET A 46 2.08 -3.88 7.90
C MET A 46 2.46 -2.40 7.93
N ARG A 47 3.49 -2.00 8.70
CA ARG A 47 4.01 -0.61 8.67
C ARG A 47 4.67 -0.30 7.33
N ALA A 48 5.49 -1.20 6.80
CA ALA A 48 6.13 -1.05 5.49
C ALA A 48 5.08 -0.91 4.38
N PHE A 49 4.11 -1.82 4.33
CA PHE A 49 2.98 -1.76 3.39
C PHE A 49 2.23 -0.42 3.46
N GLN A 50 1.87 0.03 4.67
CA GLN A 50 1.15 1.30 4.85
C GLN A 50 1.95 2.55 4.50
N ALA A 51 3.29 2.47 4.58
CA ALA A 51 4.21 3.55 4.23
C ALA A 51 4.45 3.64 2.71
N ALA A 52 4.61 2.49 2.04
CA ALA A 52 4.82 2.42 0.59
C ALA A 52 3.53 2.68 -0.21
N ALA A 53 2.36 2.26 0.30
CA ALA A 53 1.10 2.31 -0.45
C ALA A 53 0.67 3.70 -0.98
N PRO A 54 0.92 4.82 -0.28
CA PRO A 54 0.65 6.16 -0.81
C PRO A 54 1.60 6.63 -1.93
N GLU A 55 2.80 6.06 -2.06
CA GLU A 55 3.82 6.57 -2.99
C GLU A 55 3.41 6.49 -4.47
N PRO A 56 2.89 5.35 -5.00
CA PRO A 56 2.35 5.31 -6.35
C PRO A 56 1.22 6.32 -6.56
N ALA A 57 0.36 6.50 -5.54
CA ALA A 57 -0.77 7.42 -5.60
C ALA A 57 -0.33 8.89 -5.73
N PHE A 58 0.74 9.29 -5.04
CA PHE A 58 1.32 10.62 -5.19
C PHE A 58 2.02 10.77 -6.55
N LEU A 59 2.77 9.76 -6.99
CA LEU A 59 3.44 9.78 -8.29
C LEU A 59 2.44 9.91 -9.44
N ARG A 60 1.37 9.12 -9.41
CA ARG A 60 0.26 9.21 -10.37
C ARG A 60 -0.42 10.58 -10.34
N ALA A 61 -0.59 11.19 -9.16
CA ALA A 61 -1.12 12.54 -9.04
C ALA A 61 -0.22 13.59 -9.71
N ARG A 62 1.10 13.43 -9.63
CA ARG A 62 2.06 14.30 -10.33
C ARG A 62 2.03 14.08 -11.83
N MET A 63 1.94 12.84 -12.28
CA MET A 63 1.81 12.50 -13.70
C MET A 63 0.54 13.10 -14.31
N ALA A 64 -0.58 13.04 -13.59
CA ALA A 64 -1.84 13.64 -14.03
C ALA A 64 -1.82 15.18 -14.08
N ARG A 65 -0.80 15.81 -13.49
CA ARG A 65 -0.56 17.26 -13.54
C ARG A 65 0.64 17.63 -14.42
N ASP A 66 1.21 16.67 -15.16
CA ASP A 66 2.43 16.84 -15.97
C ASP A 66 3.63 17.41 -15.19
N THR A 67 3.71 17.11 -13.88
CA THR A 67 4.78 17.56 -12.96
C THR A 67 5.65 16.42 -12.44
N ALA A 68 5.51 15.24 -13.06
CA ALA A 68 6.30 14.06 -12.72
C ALA A 68 7.59 14.01 -13.57
N PRO A 69 8.67 13.40 -13.04
CA PRO A 69 9.86 13.08 -13.83
C PRO A 69 9.54 12.18 -15.04
N THR A 70 10.43 12.15 -16.03
CA THR A 70 10.26 11.35 -17.26
C THR A 70 10.21 9.85 -17.03
N ASP A 71 10.85 9.36 -15.96
CA ASP A 71 10.89 7.95 -15.54
C ASP A 71 9.74 7.55 -14.61
N ALA A 72 8.79 8.45 -14.31
CA ALA A 72 7.72 8.23 -13.34
C ALA A 72 6.88 6.97 -13.61
N ARG A 73 6.70 6.57 -14.87
CA ARG A 73 6.00 5.33 -15.24
C ARG A 73 6.74 4.08 -14.75
N GLU A 74 8.07 4.07 -14.84
CA GLU A 74 8.88 2.93 -14.41
C GLU A 74 9.01 2.90 -12.89
N VAL A 75 9.18 4.07 -12.26
CA VAL A 75 9.15 4.20 -10.80
C VAL A 75 7.82 3.70 -10.24
N GLU A 76 6.68 4.08 -10.85
CA GLU A 76 5.35 3.61 -10.44
C GLU A 76 5.25 2.08 -10.50
N LYS A 77 5.75 1.44 -11.56
CA LYS A 77 5.75 -0.03 -11.68
C LYS A 77 6.58 -0.70 -10.60
N THR A 78 7.75 -0.15 -10.27
CA THR A 78 8.63 -0.70 -9.22
C THR A 78 7.95 -0.63 -7.86
N LEU A 79 7.39 0.53 -7.49
CA LEU A 79 6.66 0.70 -6.23
C LEU A 79 5.47 -0.26 -6.12
N LEU A 80 4.73 -0.48 -7.22
CA LEU A 80 3.61 -1.42 -7.23
C LEU A 80 4.05 -2.88 -7.04
N ARG A 81 5.23 -3.27 -7.53
CA ARG A 81 5.81 -4.60 -7.28
C ARG A 81 6.26 -4.80 -5.84
N GLU A 82 6.85 -3.78 -5.23
CA GLU A 82 7.23 -3.81 -3.81
C GLU A 82 5.99 -3.97 -2.92
N ILE A 83 4.96 -3.16 -3.17
CA ILE A 83 3.66 -3.26 -2.47
C ILE A 83 3.03 -4.64 -2.62
N ALA A 84 3.15 -5.28 -3.79
CA ALA A 84 2.62 -6.63 -4.00
C ALA A 84 3.33 -7.68 -3.13
N THR A 85 4.65 -7.53 -2.93
CA THR A 85 5.45 -8.40 -2.06
C THR A 85 5.05 -8.24 -0.59
N ASP A 86 4.85 -7.00 -0.15
CA ASP A 86 4.57 -6.68 1.26
C ASP A 86 3.13 -6.97 1.70
N ARG A 87 2.19 -7.00 0.74
CA ARG A 87 0.74 -7.01 0.98
C ARG A 87 0.28 -8.08 1.98
N TYR A 88 0.89 -9.25 1.93
CA TYR A 88 0.54 -10.39 2.78
C TYR A 88 1.74 -11.22 3.23
N GLY A 89 2.96 -10.68 3.15
CA GLY A 89 4.20 -11.42 3.46
C GLY A 89 4.24 -12.01 4.89
N PHE A 90 3.45 -11.46 5.82
CA PHE A 90 3.32 -11.93 7.20
C PHE A 90 2.16 -12.92 7.43
N VAL A 91 1.20 -13.04 6.51
CA VAL A 91 0.08 -13.99 6.61
C VAL A 91 0.53 -15.40 6.19
N ALA A 92 1.49 -15.48 5.27
CA ALA A 92 2.05 -16.75 4.80
C ALA A 92 2.97 -17.46 5.82
N THR A 93 3.39 -16.80 6.90
CA THR A 93 4.37 -17.34 7.87
C THR A 93 3.75 -18.21 8.98
N ARG A 94 2.52 -18.75 8.81
CA ARG A 94 2.02 -19.81 9.68
C ARG A 94 2.55 -21.17 9.22
N ARG A 95 3.64 -21.63 9.83
CA ARG A 95 3.93 -23.04 10.03
C ARG A 95 3.92 -23.34 11.52
#